data_AF-A0A837I6X7-F1
#
_entry.id   AF-A0A837I6X7-F1
#
_cell.length_a   1.000
_cell.length_b   1.000
_cell.length_c   1.000
_cell.angle_alpha   90.00
_cell.angle_beta   90.00
_cell.angle_gamma   90.00
#
_symmetry.space_group_name_H-M   'P 1'
#
loop_
_entity.id
_entity.type
_entity.pdbx_description
1 polymer ?
#
loop_
_entity_poly.entity_id
_entity_poly.type
_entity_poly.pdbx_seq_one_letter_code
_entity_poly.pdbx_strand_id
1 'polypeptide(L)'
;MELPKVAEGESLILLSLDDEAKFTEPPSRYSEAGLVKELEKRDIGRPSTYASIIKTICDRGYVIKDGKTLKPTDTGDVVSSFLEEHFANYISDTFTAEMENKLDDIANGEREYVKVLKEFYGPFTKDLKAKDKIEKQTNMGDADPKHKCPKCNGPMIIKLARNGKFLSCKKYPDCEGARTIDGEELEGPRDTGELCPKCEKANLVERDGRFGRFIACGSYLNHTGVGCPVCKKGFMTERKGRFGIFYSCTGYPDCKYAIKAKPTGKICQYPKVDGTPCGSLMMDGTKTIPERCSDKTCPNHNPHKLEKAKIDAKEK
;
A
#
# COMPACT_ATOMS: atom_id res chain seq x y z
N MET A 1 12.53 8.88 51.95
CA MET A 1 11.71 9.86 52.66
C MET A 1 11.76 9.47 54.12
N GLU A 2 12.38 10.29 54.95
CA GLU A 2 12.39 10.06 56.40
C GLU A 2 11.24 10.86 56.99
N LEU A 3 10.38 10.17 57.74
CA LEU A 3 9.28 10.79 58.46
C LEU A 3 9.70 11.02 59.92
N PRO A 4 9.26 12.12 60.57
CA PRO A 4 9.56 12.38 61.96
C PRO A 4 8.92 11.30 62.87
N LYS A 5 9.59 10.98 63.98
CA LYS A 5 9.03 10.08 65.00
C LYS A 5 7.93 10.81 65.76
N VAL A 6 6.73 10.25 65.75
CA VAL A 6 5.56 10.73 66.50
C VAL A 6 4.93 9.57 67.28
N ALA A 7 4.29 9.87 68.41
CA ALA A 7 3.58 8.90 69.22
C ALA A 7 2.09 8.81 68.84
N GLU A 8 1.47 7.65 69.07
CA GLU A 8 0.03 7.47 68.84
C GLU A 8 -0.76 8.40 69.78
N GLY A 9 -1.63 9.25 69.21
CA GLY A 9 -2.40 10.27 69.94
C GLY A 9 -1.71 11.63 70.08
N GLU A 10 -0.49 11.81 69.54
CA GLU A 10 0.20 13.10 69.55
C GLU A 10 -0.54 14.14 68.67
N SER A 11 -0.80 15.33 69.22
CA SER A 11 -1.52 16.39 68.53
C SER A 11 -0.60 17.11 67.54
N LEU A 12 -0.97 17.12 66.26
CA LEU A 12 -0.23 17.80 65.20
C LEU A 12 -0.87 19.15 64.85
N ILE A 13 -0.03 20.12 64.50
CA ILE A 13 -0.47 21.45 64.07
C ILE A 13 -0.62 21.43 62.55
N LEU A 14 -1.82 21.73 62.05
CA LEU A 14 -2.05 21.92 60.61
C LEU A 14 -1.31 23.16 60.14
N LEU A 15 -0.32 22.98 59.26
CA LEU A 15 0.46 24.09 58.68
C LEU A 15 -0.20 24.66 57.43
N SER A 16 -0.57 23.80 56.47
CA SER A 16 -1.29 24.16 55.25
C SER A 16 -2.26 23.04 54.88
N LEU A 17 -3.31 23.43 54.15
CA LEU A 17 -4.24 22.51 53.51
C LEU A 17 -4.35 22.93 52.04
N ASP A 18 -3.86 22.06 51.17
CA ASP A 18 -3.82 22.28 49.74
C ASP A 18 -4.84 21.34 49.07
N ASP A 19 -5.72 21.91 48.25
CA ASP A 19 -6.68 21.15 47.44
C ASP A 19 -6.16 21.06 46.00
N GLU A 20 -5.81 19.85 45.57
CA GLU A 20 -5.32 19.56 44.23
C GLU A 20 -6.35 18.76 43.43
N ALA A 21 -6.95 19.41 42.44
CA ALA A 21 -7.77 18.72 41.45
C ALA A 21 -6.90 17.80 40.57
N LYS A 22 -7.25 16.51 40.50
CA LYS A 22 -6.56 15.49 39.70
C LYS A 22 -7.51 14.85 38.70
N PHE A 23 -6.98 14.47 37.55
CA PHE A 23 -7.70 13.74 36.51
C PHE A 23 -7.13 12.34 36.36
N THR A 24 -7.98 11.38 36.00
CA THR A 24 -7.53 10.05 35.60
C THR A 24 -6.82 10.14 34.26
N GLU A 25 -5.60 9.63 34.19
CA GLU A 25 -4.86 9.54 32.95
C GLU A 25 -5.15 8.20 32.26
N PRO A 26 -5.25 8.17 30.92
CA PRO A 26 -5.31 6.92 30.19
C PRO A 26 -3.99 6.16 30.32
N PRO A 27 -3.98 4.84 30.09
CA PRO A 27 -2.76 4.06 30.06
C PRO A 27 -1.72 4.67 29.12
N SER A 28 -0.47 4.75 29.57
CA SER A 28 0.63 5.25 28.77
C SER A 28 0.85 4.37 27.54
N ARG A 29 1.11 4.99 26.39
CA ARG A 29 1.52 4.25 25.19
C ARG A 29 2.87 3.57 25.41
N TYR A 30 3.09 2.49 24.68
CA TYR A 30 4.38 1.80 24.71
C TYR A 30 5.49 2.66 24.11
N SER A 31 6.65 2.65 24.76
CA SER A 31 7.92 2.95 24.11
C SER A 31 8.48 1.68 23.46
N GLU A 32 9.58 1.78 22.71
CA GLU A 32 10.25 0.58 22.18
C GLU A 32 10.63 -0.38 23.30
N ALA A 33 11.32 0.12 24.34
CA ALA A 33 11.68 -0.69 25.51
C ALA A 33 10.46 -1.22 26.26
N GLY A 34 9.39 -0.41 26.37
CA GLY A 34 8.14 -0.84 26.99
C GLY A 34 7.45 -1.97 26.22
N LEU A 35 7.46 -1.90 24.88
CA LEU A 35 6.92 -2.96 24.03
C LEU A 35 7.78 -4.22 24.10
N VAL A 36 9.11 -4.11 24.07
CA VAL A 36 10.01 -5.27 24.25
C VAL A 36 9.73 -5.96 25.59
N LYS A 37 9.60 -5.19 26.67
CA LYS A 37 9.31 -5.73 28.00
C LYS A 37 7.96 -6.47 28.03
N GLU A 38 6.95 -5.96 27.33
CA GLU A 38 5.65 -6.61 27.24
C GLU A 38 5.68 -7.88 26.36
N LEU A 39 6.44 -7.86 25.26
CA LEU A 39 6.66 -9.04 24.42
C LEU A 39 7.38 -10.15 25.19
N GLU A 40 8.45 -9.81 25.91
CA GLU A 40 9.20 -10.74 26.77
C GLU A 40 8.32 -11.33 27.87
N LYS A 41 7.51 -10.50 28.55
CA LYS A 41 6.56 -10.94 29.57
C LYS A 41 5.54 -11.97 29.04
N ARG A 42 5.19 -11.88 27.76
CA ARG A 42 4.24 -12.78 27.08
C ARG A 42 4.93 -13.92 26.34
N ASP A 43 6.26 -14.03 26.45
CA ASP A 43 7.08 -15.02 25.76
C ASP A 43 6.96 -14.95 24.22
N ILE A 44 6.74 -13.75 23.68
CA ILE A 44 6.65 -13.50 22.24
C ILE A 44 7.98 -12.97 21.73
N GLY A 45 8.65 -13.74 20.88
CA GLY A 45 9.95 -13.40 20.32
C GLY A 45 11.13 -13.71 21.26
N ARG A 46 12.33 -13.32 20.83
CA ARG A 46 13.61 -13.63 21.48
C ARG A 46 14.54 -12.40 21.42
N PRO A 47 15.63 -12.36 22.21
CA PRO A 47 16.61 -11.25 22.15
C PRO A 47 17.12 -10.93 20.74
N SER A 48 17.17 -11.93 19.87
CA SER A 48 17.56 -11.80 18.46
C SER A 48 16.47 -11.18 17.56
N THR A 49 15.20 -11.15 17.98
CA THR A 49 14.07 -10.72 17.16
C THR A 49 13.40 -9.42 17.63
N TYR A 50 13.58 -8.99 18.88
CA TYR A 50 12.90 -7.77 19.39
C TYR A 50 13.14 -6.52 18.53
N ALA A 51 14.40 -6.25 18.19
CA ALA A 51 14.74 -5.09 17.37
C ALA A 51 14.19 -5.21 15.94
N SER A 52 14.17 -6.42 15.37
CA SER A 52 13.68 -6.64 14.01
C SER A 52 12.15 -6.58 13.94
N ILE A 53 11.44 -7.02 14.97
CA ILE A 53 9.98 -6.89 15.10
C ILE A 53 9.60 -5.40 15.07
N ILE A 54 10.16 -4.61 15.98
CA ILE A 54 9.86 -3.16 16.09
C ILE A 54 10.20 -2.44 14.78
N LYS A 55 11.36 -2.73 14.21
CA LYS A 55 11.76 -2.16 12.92
C LYS A 55 10.75 -2.52 11.83
N THR A 56 10.35 -3.79 11.72
CA THR A 56 9.47 -4.26 10.65
C THR A 56 8.08 -3.63 10.72
N ILE A 57 7.48 -3.52 11.92
CA ILE A 57 6.15 -2.91 12.07
C ILE A 57 6.18 -1.40 11.77
N CYS A 58 7.30 -0.72 12.05
CA CYS A 58 7.51 0.68 11.70
C CYS A 58 7.74 0.86 10.19
N ASP A 59 8.65 0.08 9.59
CA ASP A 59 9.00 0.16 8.17
C ASP A 59 7.81 -0.16 7.26
N ARG A 60 6.91 -1.06 7.69
CA ARG A 60 5.66 -1.36 6.99
C ARG A 60 4.54 -0.35 7.24
N GLY A 61 4.75 0.60 8.14
CA GLY A 61 3.80 1.67 8.45
C GLY A 61 2.56 1.20 9.22
N TYR A 62 2.65 0.09 9.97
CA TYR A 62 1.59 -0.32 10.91
C TYR A 62 1.63 0.51 12.20
N VAL A 63 2.82 0.99 12.56
CA VAL A 63 3.06 1.82 13.73
C VAL A 63 3.97 2.99 13.31
N ILE A 64 3.74 4.16 13.88
CA ILE A 64 4.62 5.32 13.76
C ILE A 64 5.27 5.64 15.11
N LYS A 65 6.51 6.14 15.05
CA LYS A 65 7.21 6.66 16.22
C LYS A 65 6.90 8.15 16.35
N ASP A 66 6.30 8.52 17.48
CA ASP A 66 6.08 9.91 17.86
C ASP A 66 6.84 10.19 19.15
N GLY A 67 7.99 10.86 19.00
CA GLY A 67 9.00 10.98 20.04
C GLY A 67 9.46 9.61 20.52
N LYS A 68 9.22 9.31 21.80
CA LYS A 68 9.57 8.01 22.44
C LYS A 68 8.41 7.00 22.42
N THR A 69 7.26 7.35 21.86
CA THR A 69 6.04 6.53 21.92
C THR A 69 5.73 5.90 20.57
N LEU A 70 5.19 4.69 20.62
CA LEU A 70 4.67 3.96 19.47
C LEU A 70 3.16 4.22 19.37
N LYS A 71 2.72 4.66 18.19
CA LYS A 71 1.31 4.89 17.87
C LYS A 71 0.88 4.01 16.71
N PRO A 72 -0.20 3.21 16.85
CA PRO A 72 -0.73 2.46 15.71
C PRO A 72 -1.21 3.42 14.63
N THR A 73 -1.07 3.01 13.38
CA THR A 73 -1.65 3.71 12.24
C THR A 73 -3.00 3.12 11.89
N ASP A 74 -3.79 3.86 11.13
CA ASP A 74 -5.02 3.34 10.53
C ASP A 74 -4.82 2.01 9.78
N THR A 75 -3.68 1.88 9.09
CA THR A 75 -3.33 0.65 8.38
C THR A 75 -3.04 -0.48 9.35
N GLY A 76 -2.33 -0.20 10.45
CA GLY A 76 -2.06 -1.14 11.52
C GLY A 76 -3.35 -1.67 12.14
N ASP A 77 -4.26 -0.79 12.52
CA ASP A 77 -5.53 -1.17 13.15
C ASP A 77 -6.39 -2.06 12.25
N VAL A 78 -6.44 -1.73 10.95
CA VAL A 78 -7.26 -2.49 9.98
C VAL A 78 -6.69 -3.87 9.75
N VAL A 79 -5.36 -3.97 9.64
CA VAL A 79 -4.72 -5.27 9.47
C VAL A 79 -4.85 -6.10 10.75
N SER A 80 -4.69 -5.50 11.93
CA SER A 80 -4.90 -6.20 13.21
C SER A 80 -6.33 -6.72 13.31
N SER A 81 -7.33 -5.87 13.06
CA SER A 81 -8.75 -6.25 13.12
C SER A 81 -9.09 -7.37 12.14
N PHE A 82 -8.60 -7.29 10.90
CA PHE A 82 -8.80 -8.34 9.89
C PHE A 82 -8.17 -9.67 10.34
N LEU A 83 -6.97 -9.64 10.91
CA LEU A 83 -6.29 -10.84 11.39
C LEU A 83 -6.97 -11.41 12.64
N GLU A 84 -7.53 -10.58 13.52
CA GLU A 84 -8.32 -11.03 14.67
C GLU A 84 -9.62 -11.70 14.23
N GLU A 85 -10.34 -11.11 13.29
CA GLU A 85 -11.62 -11.66 12.79
C GLU A 85 -11.42 -12.99 12.05
N HIS A 86 -10.31 -13.13 11.32
CA HIS A 86 -10.11 -14.24 10.39
C HIS A 86 -8.99 -15.20 10.77
N PHE A 87 -8.06 -14.84 11.63
CA PHE A 87 -6.88 -15.64 11.93
C PHE A 87 -6.50 -15.60 13.41
N ALA A 88 -7.46 -15.32 14.32
CA ALA A 88 -7.22 -15.21 15.77
C ALA A 88 -6.34 -16.32 16.34
N ASN A 89 -6.59 -17.58 15.95
CA ASN A 89 -5.82 -18.73 16.43
C ASN A 89 -4.32 -18.67 16.08
N TYR A 90 -3.94 -17.97 15.01
CA TYR A 90 -2.56 -17.86 14.53
C TYR A 90 -1.84 -16.60 15.03
N ILE A 91 -2.59 -15.62 15.53
CA ILE A 91 -2.04 -14.35 16.03
C ILE A 91 -2.23 -14.17 17.54
N SER A 92 -2.76 -15.18 18.23
CA SER A 92 -2.90 -15.12 19.68
C SER A 92 -1.54 -15.14 20.36
N ASP A 93 -1.45 -14.47 21.50
CA ASP A 93 -0.25 -14.44 22.34
C ASP A 93 0.21 -15.86 22.68
N THR A 94 -0.74 -16.73 23.04
CA THR A 94 -0.47 -18.13 23.41
C THR A 94 0.12 -18.94 22.26
N PHE A 95 -0.48 -18.86 21.06
CA PHE A 95 0.00 -19.60 19.90
C PHE A 95 1.40 -19.13 19.50
N THR A 96 1.63 -17.82 19.55
CA THR A 96 2.91 -17.23 19.16
C THR A 96 4.02 -17.65 20.12
N ALA A 97 3.78 -17.60 21.43
CA ALA A 97 4.72 -18.07 22.44
C ALA A 97 5.01 -19.58 22.31
N GLU A 98 3.97 -20.41 22.13
CA GLU A 98 4.14 -21.85 21.91
C GLU A 98 4.96 -22.16 20.65
N MET A 99 4.84 -21.35 19.60
CA MET A 99 5.63 -21.51 18.39
C MET A 99 7.11 -21.25 18.66
N GLU A 100 7.44 -20.17 19.37
CA GLU A 100 8.84 -19.88 19.76
C GLU A 100 9.44 -21.02 20.58
N ASN A 101 8.68 -21.56 21.55
CA ASN A 101 9.12 -22.70 22.35
C ASN A 101 9.34 -23.97 21.49
N LYS A 102 8.48 -24.24 20.51
CA LYS A 102 8.70 -25.36 19.56
C LYS A 102 9.96 -25.17 18.73
N LEU A 103 10.33 -23.93 18.39
CA LEU A 103 11.57 -23.65 17.66
C LEU A 103 12.80 -23.84 18.56
N ASP A 104 12.71 -23.51 19.84
CA ASP A 104 13.76 -23.79 20.82
C ASP A 104 13.94 -25.30 21.04
N ASP A 105 12.84 -26.06 21.16
CA ASP A 105 12.87 -27.53 21.23
C ASP A 105 13.58 -28.15 20.01
N ILE A 106 13.37 -27.59 18.82
CA ILE A 106 14.07 -28.02 17.60
C ILE A 106 15.57 -27.72 17.71
N ALA A 107 15.94 -26.53 18.18
CA ALA A 107 17.35 -26.15 18.36
C ALA A 107 18.07 -27.06 19.37
N ASN A 108 17.35 -27.54 20.39
CA ASN A 108 17.85 -28.48 21.40
C ASN A 108 17.82 -29.95 20.95
N GLY A 109 17.22 -30.24 19.79
CA GLY A 109 17.09 -31.61 19.27
C GLY A 109 15.95 -32.43 19.88
N GLU A 110 15.04 -31.79 20.62
CA GLU A 110 13.89 -32.42 21.28
C GLU A 110 12.68 -32.58 20.34
N ARG A 111 12.66 -31.82 19.22
CA ARG A 111 11.63 -31.92 18.18
C ARG A 111 12.22 -31.94 16.78
N GLU A 112 11.51 -32.62 15.87
CA GLU A 112 11.86 -32.66 14.45
C GLU A 112 11.25 -31.46 13.69
N TYR A 113 12.12 -30.64 13.08
CA TYR A 113 11.74 -29.45 12.30
C TYR A 113 10.63 -29.70 11.26
N VAL A 114 10.77 -30.78 10.48
CA VAL A 114 9.82 -31.10 9.39
C VAL A 114 8.43 -31.42 9.95
N LYS A 115 8.36 -32.05 11.13
CA LYS A 115 7.10 -32.40 11.78
C LYS A 115 6.35 -31.13 12.23
N VAL A 116 7.05 -30.23 12.92
CA VAL A 116 6.46 -28.95 13.38
C VAL A 116 5.94 -28.12 12.21
N LEU A 117 6.70 -28.02 11.11
CA LEU A 117 6.23 -27.32 9.92
C LEU A 117 4.98 -27.94 9.29
N LYS A 118 4.89 -29.27 9.23
CA LYS A 118 3.70 -29.96 8.69
C LYS A 118 2.47 -29.71 9.57
N GLU A 119 2.64 -29.76 10.88
CA GLU A 119 1.59 -29.49 11.87
C GLU A 119 1.06 -28.05 11.77
N PHE A 120 1.93 -27.07 11.49
CA PHE A 120 1.52 -25.69 11.26
C PHE A 120 0.87 -25.48 9.87
N TYR A 121 1.57 -25.88 8.81
CA TYR A 121 1.23 -25.49 7.45
C TYR A 121 -0.02 -26.22 6.92
N GLY A 122 -0.27 -27.45 7.38
CA GLY A 122 -1.43 -28.24 6.96
C GLY A 122 -2.77 -27.55 7.26
N PRO A 123 -3.07 -27.23 8.54
CA PRO A 123 -4.24 -26.45 8.91
C PRO A 123 -4.24 -25.03 8.34
N PHE A 124 -3.11 -24.32 8.43
CA PHE A 124 -3.02 -22.92 7.99
C PHE A 124 -3.37 -22.74 6.52
N THR A 125 -2.90 -23.63 5.63
CA THR A 125 -3.23 -23.55 4.21
C THR A 125 -4.69 -23.86 3.90
N LYS A 126 -5.37 -24.69 4.72
CA LYS A 126 -6.80 -24.94 4.59
C LYS A 126 -7.60 -23.69 4.98
N ASP A 127 -7.23 -23.06 6.08
CA ASP A 127 -7.87 -21.84 6.56
C ASP A 127 -7.67 -20.67 5.60
N LEU A 128 -6.47 -20.51 5.04
CA LEU A 128 -6.20 -19.53 3.99
C LEU A 128 -7.10 -19.75 2.77
N LYS A 129 -7.22 -21.00 2.28
CA LYS A 129 -8.07 -21.32 1.12
C LYS A 129 -9.55 -21.08 1.39
N ALA A 130 -10.02 -21.35 2.61
CA ALA A 130 -11.38 -21.07 3.01
C ALA A 130 -11.69 -19.55 2.97
N LYS A 131 -10.67 -18.71 3.19
CA LYS A 131 -10.78 -17.25 3.30
C LYS A 131 -10.28 -16.49 2.07
N ASP A 132 -9.85 -17.19 1.01
CA ASP A 132 -9.34 -16.59 -0.24
C ASP A 132 -10.41 -15.80 -1.03
N LYS A 133 -11.69 -16.05 -0.74
CA LYS A 133 -12.83 -15.33 -1.33
C LYS A 133 -13.28 -14.12 -0.53
N ILE A 134 -12.66 -13.83 0.62
CA ILE A 134 -13.00 -12.64 1.39
C ILE A 134 -12.53 -11.42 0.59
N GLU A 135 -13.47 -10.54 0.25
CA GLU A 135 -13.12 -9.29 -0.42
C GLU A 135 -12.11 -8.52 0.42
N LYS A 136 -11.13 -7.88 -0.21
CA LYS A 136 -10.18 -7.02 0.50
C LYS A 136 -10.98 -6.03 1.34
N GLN A 137 -10.88 -6.14 2.66
CA GLN A 137 -11.53 -5.26 3.64
C GLN A 137 -10.85 -3.87 3.56
N THR A 138 -11.09 -3.18 2.46
CA THR A 138 -10.73 -1.77 2.26
C THR A 138 -11.87 -0.88 2.75
N ASN A 139 -13.06 -1.44 2.91
CA ASN A 139 -14.23 -0.79 3.50
C ASN A 139 -14.21 -1.03 5.01
N MET A 140 -14.14 0.04 5.78
CA MET A 140 -14.12 0.02 7.25
C MET A 140 -15.48 0.35 7.86
N GLY A 141 -16.55 0.08 7.11
CA GLY A 141 -17.94 0.37 7.50
C GLY A 141 -18.48 1.68 6.93
N ASP A 142 -19.70 2.02 7.38
CA ASP A 142 -20.40 3.24 7.02
C ASP A 142 -19.81 4.45 7.77
N ALA A 143 -19.75 5.59 7.09
CA ALA A 143 -19.32 6.86 7.69
C ALA A 143 -20.40 7.46 8.59
N ASP A 144 -20.04 8.40 9.46
CA ASP A 144 -21.01 9.19 10.23
C ASP A 144 -22.04 9.83 9.26
N PRO A 145 -23.36 9.68 9.51
CA PRO A 145 -24.42 10.27 8.68
C PRO A 145 -24.29 11.78 8.42
N LYS A 146 -23.53 12.51 9.25
CA LYS A 146 -23.22 13.93 9.06
C LYS A 146 -22.44 14.20 7.78
N HIS A 147 -21.55 13.29 7.38
CA HIS A 147 -20.68 13.49 6.23
C HIS A 147 -21.28 12.88 4.97
N LYS A 148 -22.03 13.70 4.22
CA LYS A 148 -22.64 13.32 2.94
C LYS A 148 -21.68 13.54 1.77
N CYS A 149 -21.85 12.75 0.71
CA CYS A 149 -21.03 12.85 -0.49
C CYS A 149 -21.15 14.24 -1.13
N PRO A 150 -20.04 14.93 -1.45
CA PRO A 150 -20.07 16.29 -2.03
C PRO A 150 -20.68 16.33 -3.44
N LYS A 151 -20.66 15.21 -4.18
CA LYS A 151 -21.14 15.15 -5.57
C LYS A 151 -22.60 14.73 -5.70
N CYS A 152 -23.07 13.80 -4.87
CA CYS A 152 -24.40 13.19 -5.02
C CYS A 152 -25.26 13.25 -3.73
N ASN A 153 -24.73 13.84 -2.65
CA ASN A 153 -25.38 13.94 -1.35
C ASN A 153 -25.80 12.59 -0.71
N GLY A 154 -25.27 11.48 -1.24
CA GLY A 154 -25.53 10.13 -0.74
C GLY A 154 -24.67 9.75 0.47
N PRO A 155 -24.94 8.57 1.08
CA PRO A 155 -24.16 8.03 2.18
C PRO A 155 -22.72 7.73 1.77
N MET A 156 -21.80 7.87 2.72
CA MET A 156 -20.37 7.60 2.53
C MET A 156 -19.93 6.39 3.36
N ILE A 157 -18.83 5.77 2.95
CA ILE A 157 -18.17 4.64 3.60
C ILE A 157 -16.72 5.01 3.87
N ILE A 158 -16.16 4.50 4.97
CA ILE A 158 -14.76 4.73 5.31
C ILE A 158 -13.90 3.77 4.50
N LYS A 159 -12.90 4.28 3.79
CA LYS A 159 -11.95 3.47 3.03
C LYS A 159 -10.50 3.74 3.44
N LEU A 160 -9.66 2.71 3.34
CA LEU A 160 -8.21 2.86 3.49
C LEU A 160 -7.59 3.37 2.18
N ALA A 161 -6.91 4.51 2.23
CA ALA A 161 -5.99 4.98 1.19
C ALA A 161 -4.54 4.90 1.67
N ARG A 162 -3.60 5.16 0.75
CA ARG A 162 -2.16 5.22 1.05
C ARG A 162 -1.82 6.26 2.13
N ASN A 163 -2.63 7.31 2.24
CA ASN A 163 -2.42 8.42 3.17
C ASN A 163 -3.30 8.32 4.44
N GLY A 164 -3.94 7.17 4.68
CA GLY A 164 -4.83 6.95 5.83
C GLY A 164 -6.29 6.74 5.43
N LYS A 165 -7.19 6.79 6.42
CA LYS A 165 -8.63 6.66 6.21
C LYS A 165 -9.21 7.88 5.49
N PHE A 166 -10.17 7.65 4.60
CA PHE A 166 -10.93 8.71 3.94
C PHE A 166 -12.38 8.28 3.73
N LEU A 167 -13.27 9.24 3.51
CA LEU A 167 -14.67 8.96 3.23
C LEU A 167 -14.85 8.85 1.71
N SER A 168 -15.41 7.74 1.26
CA SER A 168 -15.74 7.47 -0.15
C SER A 168 -17.25 7.33 -0.33
N CYS A 169 -17.80 7.84 -1.42
CA CYS A 169 -19.22 7.66 -1.71
C CYS A 169 -19.60 6.17 -1.84
N LYS A 170 -20.71 5.75 -1.20
CA LYS A 170 -21.22 4.36 -1.25
C LYS A 170 -21.60 3.92 -2.67
N LYS A 171 -21.94 4.87 -3.55
CA LYS A 171 -22.25 4.63 -4.98
C LYS A 171 -21.02 4.54 -5.89
N TYR A 172 -19.81 4.41 -5.37
CA TYR A 172 -18.62 4.16 -6.20
C TYR A 172 -18.77 2.82 -6.94
N PRO A 173 -18.45 2.70 -8.25
CA PRO A 173 -17.70 3.63 -9.10
C PRO A 173 -18.53 4.73 -9.81
N ASP A 174 -19.87 4.72 -9.71
CA ASP A 174 -20.73 5.69 -10.39
C ASP A 174 -20.59 7.12 -9.83
N CYS A 175 -20.13 7.24 -8.59
CA CYS A 175 -19.85 8.52 -7.95
C CYS A 175 -18.46 8.51 -7.28
N GLU A 176 -17.54 9.31 -7.81
CA GLU A 176 -16.18 9.50 -7.28
C GLU A 176 -16.09 10.64 -6.25
N GLY A 177 -17.13 10.83 -5.43
CA GLY A 177 -17.08 11.82 -4.35
C GLY A 177 -16.26 11.28 -3.17
N ALA A 178 -15.36 12.11 -2.64
CA ALA A 178 -14.52 11.77 -1.51
C ALA A 178 -14.34 12.96 -0.57
N ARG A 179 -14.16 12.68 0.73
CA ARG A 179 -13.83 13.64 1.78
C ARG A 179 -12.69 13.09 2.64
N THR A 180 -11.97 13.95 3.33
CA THR A 180 -11.09 13.56 4.44
C THR A 180 -11.91 12.95 5.58
N ILE A 181 -11.26 12.30 6.54
CA ILE A 181 -11.95 11.73 7.70
C ILE A 181 -12.64 12.82 8.54
N ASP A 182 -12.09 14.03 8.56
CA ASP A 182 -12.64 15.20 9.26
C ASP A 182 -13.78 15.89 8.49
N GLY A 183 -14.10 15.39 7.29
CA GLY A 183 -15.22 15.87 6.48
C GLY A 183 -14.86 17.00 5.52
N GLU A 184 -13.60 17.41 5.42
CA GLU A 184 -13.14 18.37 4.40
C GLU A 184 -13.19 17.72 3.01
N GLU A 185 -13.50 18.52 1.99
CA GLU A 185 -13.48 18.01 0.62
C GLU A 185 -12.03 17.79 0.18
N LEU A 186 -11.74 16.60 -0.34
CA LEU A 186 -10.48 16.35 -1.03
C LEU A 186 -10.51 17.14 -2.34
N GLU A 187 -10.07 18.38 -2.27
CA GLU A 187 -9.86 19.20 -3.46
C GLU A 187 -8.84 18.50 -4.36
N GLY A 188 -9.18 18.33 -5.64
CA GLY A 188 -8.22 17.87 -6.63
C GLY A 188 -7.07 18.88 -6.81
N PRO A 189 -6.10 18.60 -7.68
CA PRO A 189 -5.03 19.54 -8.00
C PRO A 189 -5.61 20.92 -8.31
N ARG A 190 -5.23 21.97 -7.54
CA ARG A 190 -5.77 23.32 -7.73
C ARG A 190 -5.19 23.91 -9.01
N ASP A 191 -6.06 24.35 -9.91
CA ASP A 191 -5.62 25.00 -11.15
C ASP A 191 -5.11 26.42 -10.84
N THR A 192 -3.88 26.72 -11.26
CA THR A 192 -3.28 28.05 -11.10
C THR A 192 -3.79 29.05 -12.14
N GLY A 193 -4.49 28.57 -13.18
CA GLY A 193 -4.94 29.38 -14.32
C GLY A 193 -3.83 29.74 -15.31
N GLU A 194 -2.56 29.46 -15.01
CA GLU A 194 -1.44 29.75 -15.88
C GLU A 194 -1.20 28.61 -16.87
N LEU A 195 -1.12 28.90 -18.17
CA LEU A 195 -0.73 27.91 -19.16
C LEU A 195 0.71 27.45 -18.92
N CYS A 196 0.95 26.14 -18.93
CA CYS A 196 2.29 25.64 -18.74
C CYS A 196 3.22 26.02 -19.92
N PRO A 197 4.40 26.60 -19.63
CA PRO A 197 5.31 27.13 -20.66
C PRO A 197 5.99 26.06 -21.53
N LYS A 198 5.83 24.76 -21.21
CA LYS A 198 6.37 23.65 -22.01
C LYS A 198 5.33 22.99 -22.88
N CYS A 199 4.11 22.84 -22.35
CA CYS A 199 3.07 22.04 -22.96
C CYS A 199 2.04 22.93 -23.69
N GLU A 200 1.88 24.21 -23.32
CA GLU A 200 0.95 25.23 -23.86
C GLU A 200 -0.52 24.81 -24.01
N LYS A 201 -0.85 23.59 -23.57
CA LYS A 201 -2.13 22.91 -23.78
C LYS A 201 -2.85 22.62 -22.48
N ALA A 202 -2.19 22.80 -21.34
CA ALA A 202 -2.77 22.57 -20.03
C ALA A 202 -2.22 23.59 -19.04
N ASN A 203 -3.09 23.99 -18.13
CA ASN A 203 -2.74 24.91 -17.06
C ASN A 203 -1.80 24.23 -16.06
N LEU A 204 -0.96 24.99 -15.39
CA LEU A 204 -0.20 24.55 -14.23
C LEU A 204 -1.18 24.27 -13.08
N VAL A 205 -0.97 23.16 -12.38
CA VAL A 205 -1.76 22.74 -11.22
C VAL A 205 -0.87 22.63 -10.00
N GLU A 206 -1.36 23.10 -8.86
CA GLU A 206 -0.77 22.85 -7.55
C GLU A 206 -1.08 21.44 -7.09
N ARG A 207 -0.05 20.75 -6.59
CA ARG A 207 -0.12 19.38 -6.06
C ARG A 207 0.65 19.28 -4.77
N ASP A 208 0.19 18.41 -3.88
CA ASP A 208 0.92 18.02 -2.67
C ASP A 208 1.79 16.79 -2.96
N GLY A 209 3.09 16.89 -2.70
CA GLY A 209 4.07 15.82 -2.82
C GLY A 209 4.72 15.47 -1.49
N ARG A 210 5.63 14.47 -1.48
CA ARG A 210 6.38 14.06 -0.28
C ARG A 210 7.15 15.21 0.38
N PHE A 211 7.53 16.22 -0.38
CA PHE A 211 8.35 17.35 0.06
C PHE A 211 7.53 18.65 0.22
N GLY A 212 6.20 18.58 0.17
CA GLY A 212 5.30 19.74 0.24
C GLY A 212 4.64 20.08 -1.10
N ARG A 213 4.04 21.27 -1.16
CA ARG A 213 3.32 21.79 -2.33
C ARG A 213 4.27 22.11 -3.48
N PHE A 214 3.90 21.72 -4.69
CA PHE A 214 4.63 22.03 -5.91
C PHE A 214 3.68 22.28 -7.08
N ILE A 215 4.16 23.03 -8.07
CA ILE A 215 3.42 23.37 -9.28
C ILE A 215 3.88 22.44 -10.43
N ALA A 216 2.94 21.87 -11.18
CA ALA A 216 3.22 20.98 -12.32
C ALA A 216 2.26 21.24 -13.49
N CYS A 217 2.61 20.92 -14.75
CA CYS A 217 1.65 20.96 -15.89
C CYS A 217 0.39 20.15 -15.49
N GLY A 218 -0.82 20.60 -15.83
CA GLY A 218 -2.06 19.85 -15.57
C GLY A 218 -2.10 18.55 -16.37
N SER A 219 -1.44 18.59 -17.53
CA SER A 219 -1.00 17.42 -18.28
C SER A 219 0.31 16.83 -17.77
N TYR A 220 0.65 16.94 -16.48
CA TYR A 220 1.66 16.12 -15.80
C TYR A 220 1.12 14.71 -15.66
N LEU A 221 0.98 14.17 -16.85
CA LEU A 221 0.87 12.82 -17.32
C LEU A 221 2.34 12.42 -17.47
N ASN A 222 2.73 11.27 -16.89
CA ASN A 222 4.02 10.62 -17.17
C ASN A 222 4.02 10.20 -18.66
N HIS A 223 4.01 11.18 -19.55
CA HIS A 223 4.10 10.98 -20.98
C HIS A 223 5.54 10.60 -21.26
N THR A 224 5.72 9.57 -22.07
CA THR A 224 7.02 8.92 -22.22
C THR A 224 7.92 9.64 -23.23
N GLY A 225 7.54 10.83 -23.68
CA GLY A 225 8.16 11.54 -24.81
C GLY A 225 7.88 10.90 -26.18
N VAL A 226 7.17 9.76 -26.23
CA VAL A 226 6.91 9.02 -27.46
C VAL A 226 5.58 9.43 -28.06
N GLY A 227 5.59 9.88 -29.32
CA GLY A 227 4.38 10.24 -30.06
C GLY A 227 3.47 9.04 -30.35
N CYS A 228 2.17 9.26 -30.41
CA CYS A 228 1.20 8.23 -30.78
C CYS A 228 1.32 7.90 -32.28
N PRO A 229 1.53 6.63 -32.65
CA PRO A 229 1.69 6.24 -34.06
C PRO A 229 0.38 6.35 -34.86
N VAL A 230 -0.77 6.36 -34.19
CA VAL A 230 -2.09 6.39 -34.85
C VAL A 230 -2.53 7.82 -35.16
N CYS A 231 -2.63 8.69 -34.15
CA CYS A 231 -3.13 10.05 -34.38
C CYS A 231 -2.05 11.07 -34.73
N LYS A 232 -0.75 10.76 -34.50
CA LYS A 232 0.42 11.64 -34.70
C LYS A 232 0.39 13.00 -33.99
N LYS A 233 -0.71 13.34 -33.29
CA LYS A 233 -0.93 14.61 -32.57
C LYS A 233 -0.78 14.47 -31.06
N GLY A 234 -0.93 13.26 -30.53
CA GLY A 234 -0.87 12.95 -29.09
C GLY A 234 0.40 12.21 -28.68
N PHE A 235 0.63 12.11 -27.38
CA PHE A 235 1.76 11.39 -26.79
C PHE A 235 1.26 10.13 -26.07
N MET A 236 2.14 9.14 -25.89
CA MET A 236 1.88 7.96 -25.07
C MET A 236 2.07 8.31 -23.60
N THR A 237 1.07 8.02 -22.78
CA THR A 237 1.12 8.27 -21.33
C THR A 237 0.78 7.02 -20.52
N GLU A 238 1.52 6.83 -19.43
CA GLU A 238 1.23 5.87 -18.37
C GLU A 238 -0.14 6.10 -17.68
N ARG A 239 -0.97 5.06 -17.66
CA ARG A 239 -2.26 5.00 -16.97
C ARG A 239 -2.35 3.70 -16.16
N LYS A 240 -3.15 3.71 -15.09
CA LYS A 240 -3.41 2.52 -14.27
C LYS A 240 -4.81 1.97 -14.57
N GLY A 241 -4.89 0.69 -14.90
CA GLY A 241 -6.15 -0.02 -15.08
C GLY A 241 -6.25 -1.22 -14.15
N ARG A 242 -7.36 -1.96 -14.24
CA ARG A 242 -7.59 -3.18 -13.42
C ARG A 242 -6.53 -4.28 -13.59
N PHE A 243 -5.79 -4.24 -14.70
CA PHE A 243 -4.76 -5.23 -15.06
C PHE A 243 -3.33 -4.71 -14.90
N GLY A 244 -3.15 -3.61 -14.18
CA GLY A 244 -1.86 -2.96 -13.99
C GLY A 244 -1.67 -1.72 -14.85
N ILE A 245 -0.41 -1.31 -14.97
CA ILE A 245 -0.01 -0.12 -15.70
C ILE A 245 -0.08 -0.39 -17.21
N PHE A 246 -0.61 0.55 -17.98
CA PHE A 246 -0.64 0.55 -19.43
C PHE A 246 -0.31 1.95 -19.95
N TYR A 247 -0.01 2.08 -21.25
CA TYR A 247 0.30 3.37 -21.85
C TYR A 247 -0.71 3.66 -22.96
N SER A 248 -1.39 4.80 -22.92
CA SER A 248 -2.39 5.18 -23.93
C SER A 248 -2.16 6.58 -24.47
N CYS A 249 -2.73 6.84 -25.65
CA CYS A 249 -2.70 8.17 -26.26
C CYS A 249 -3.35 9.23 -25.35
N THR A 250 -2.75 10.42 -25.29
CA THR A 250 -3.32 11.59 -24.62
C THR A 250 -4.63 12.06 -25.26
N GLY A 251 -4.84 11.78 -26.56
CA GLY A 251 -6.04 12.14 -27.30
C GLY A 251 -7.26 11.25 -27.05
N TYR A 252 -7.28 10.44 -25.99
CA TYR A 252 -8.49 9.71 -25.58
C TYR A 252 -9.57 10.72 -25.11
N PRO A 253 -10.85 10.59 -25.51
CA PRO A 253 -11.50 9.41 -26.10
C PRO A 253 -11.37 9.26 -27.63
N ASP A 254 -10.94 10.29 -28.35
CA ASP A 254 -10.89 10.31 -29.83
C ASP A 254 -9.84 9.34 -30.39
N CYS A 255 -8.73 9.14 -29.67
CA CYS A 255 -7.71 8.16 -29.98
C CYS A 255 -7.58 7.11 -28.88
N LYS A 256 -8.09 5.90 -29.14
CA LYS A 256 -8.11 4.77 -28.18
C LYS A 256 -6.86 3.88 -28.23
N TYR A 257 -5.78 4.34 -28.88
CA TYR A 257 -4.56 3.55 -29.00
C TYR A 257 -3.89 3.37 -27.62
N ALA A 258 -3.57 2.12 -27.28
CA ALA A 258 -2.95 1.76 -26.01
C ALA A 258 -2.04 0.52 -26.14
N ILE A 259 -1.00 0.48 -25.31
CA ILE A 259 -0.02 -0.60 -25.22
C ILE A 259 0.19 -1.01 -23.76
N LYS A 260 0.69 -2.23 -23.53
CA LYS A 260 0.79 -2.80 -22.17
C LYS A 260 2.05 -2.43 -21.40
N ALA A 261 3.11 -2.00 -22.09
CA ALA A 261 4.40 -1.72 -21.50
C ALA A 261 4.93 -0.38 -22.01
N LYS A 262 6.02 0.10 -21.40
CA LYS A 262 6.59 1.40 -21.73
C LYS A 262 7.05 1.42 -23.18
N PRO A 263 6.65 2.41 -23.98
CA PRO A 263 7.09 2.53 -25.37
C PRO A 263 8.57 2.94 -25.43
N THR A 264 9.33 2.34 -26.34
CA THR A 264 10.75 2.65 -26.55
C THR A 264 10.98 3.80 -27.54
N GLY A 265 9.93 4.22 -28.25
CA GLY A 265 10.01 5.22 -29.31
C GLY A 265 10.38 4.67 -30.69
N LYS A 266 10.86 3.42 -30.77
CA LYS A 266 11.18 2.76 -32.04
C LYS A 266 9.92 2.18 -32.69
N ILE A 267 9.92 2.09 -34.02
CA ILE A 267 8.88 1.42 -34.79
C ILE A 267 9.36 0.02 -35.18
N CYS A 268 8.47 -0.97 -35.13
CA CYS A 268 8.75 -2.34 -35.50
C CYS A 268 9.00 -2.45 -37.01
N GLN A 269 10.19 -2.92 -37.38
CA GLN A 269 10.63 -3.13 -38.77
C GLN A 269 10.39 -4.55 -39.28
N TYR A 270 9.73 -5.41 -38.50
CA TYR A 270 9.51 -6.80 -38.89
C TYR A 270 8.64 -6.88 -40.17
N PRO A 271 9.06 -7.61 -41.20
CA PRO A 271 8.31 -7.71 -42.45
C PRO A 271 7.03 -8.51 -42.24
N LYS A 272 5.91 -7.96 -42.69
CA LYS A 272 4.64 -8.68 -42.81
C LYS A 272 4.67 -9.58 -44.06
N VAL A 273 3.65 -10.43 -44.21
CA VAL A 273 3.53 -11.42 -45.30
C VAL A 273 3.50 -10.76 -46.68
N ASP A 274 3.01 -9.52 -46.75
CA ASP A 274 2.92 -8.64 -47.92
C ASP A 274 4.22 -7.84 -48.17
N GLY A 275 5.29 -8.08 -47.42
CA GLY A 275 6.59 -7.41 -47.58
C GLY A 275 6.67 -6.00 -46.98
N THR A 276 5.58 -5.47 -46.42
CA THR A 276 5.56 -4.16 -45.75
C THR A 276 6.05 -4.27 -44.30
N PRO A 277 6.72 -3.23 -43.73
CA PRO A 277 7.14 -3.27 -42.33
C PRO A 277 5.93 -3.18 -41.39
N CYS A 278 6.03 -3.83 -40.22
CA CYS A 278 4.95 -3.90 -39.24
C CYS A 278 4.39 -2.52 -38.87
N GLY A 279 5.24 -1.52 -38.67
CA GLY A 279 4.83 -0.13 -38.44
C GLY A 279 4.27 0.15 -37.03
N SER A 280 4.15 -0.88 -36.19
CA SER A 280 3.66 -0.73 -34.81
C SER A 280 4.76 -0.28 -33.85
N LEU A 281 4.38 0.40 -32.78
CA LEU A 281 5.33 0.91 -31.78
C LEU A 281 6.00 -0.25 -31.02
N MET A 282 7.30 -0.15 -30.77
CA MET A 282 8.04 -1.09 -29.92
C MET A 282 7.84 -0.71 -28.45
N MET A 283 7.81 -1.72 -27.58
CA MET A 283 7.65 -1.56 -26.14
C MET A 283 8.63 -2.45 -25.36
N ASP A 284 8.94 -2.05 -24.14
CA ASP A 284 9.76 -2.82 -23.21
C ASP A 284 9.15 -4.21 -23.00
N GLY A 285 10.00 -5.24 -23.02
CA GLY A 285 9.59 -6.61 -22.76
C GLY A 285 10.06 -7.13 -21.39
N THR A 286 10.35 -8.43 -21.32
CA THR A 286 10.79 -9.12 -20.10
C THR A 286 12.32 -9.15 -20.03
N LYS A 287 12.90 -9.62 -18.91
CA LYS A 287 14.37 -9.77 -18.78
C LYS A 287 15.01 -10.57 -19.95
N THR A 288 14.26 -11.54 -20.50
CA THR A 288 14.67 -12.38 -21.63
C THR A 288 14.37 -11.77 -23.00
N ILE A 289 13.52 -10.75 -23.08
CA ILE A 289 13.11 -10.08 -24.31
C ILE A 289 13.10 -8.57 -24.02
N PRO A 290 14.23 -7.87 -24.15
CA PRO A 290 14.34 -6.48 -23.71
C PRO A 290 13.36 -5.55 -24.45
N GLU A 291 13.15 -5.76 -25.75
CA GLU A 291 12.21 -5.00 -26.58
C GLU A 291 11.34 -5.94 -27.42
N ARG A 292 10.05 -5.61 -27.62
CA ARG A 292 9.13 -6.37 -28.47
C ARG A 292 8.07 -5.49 -29.11
N CYS A 293 7.46 -5.99 -30.19
CA CYS A 293 6.40 -5.27 -30.89
C CYS A 293 5.13 -5.13 -30.01
N SER A 294 4.47 -3.98 -30.04
CA SER A 294 3.19 -3.77 -29.34
C SER A 294 2.02 -4.57 -29.94
N ASP A 295 2.06 -4.83 -31.24
CA ASP A 295 1.04 -5.60 -31.94
C ASP A 295 1.21 -7.10 -31.66
N LYS A 296 0.18 -7.74 -31.11
CA LYS A 296 0.17 -9.17 -30.77
C LYS A 296 0.19 -10.08 -32.00
N THR A 297 -0.28 -9.58 -33.14
CA THR A 297 -0.32 -10.34 -34.40
C THR A 297 1.03 -10.38 -35.09
N CYS A 298 1.93 -9.47 -34.73
CA CYS A 298 3.28 -9.43 -35.27
C CYS A 298 4.13 -10.58 -34.68
N PRO A 299 4.85 -11.37 -35.50
CA PRO A 299 5.75 -12.40 -34.98
C PRO A 299 6.84 -11.84 -34.05
N ASN A 300 7.26 -10.59 -34.28
CA ASN A 300 8.19 -9.85 -33.42
C ASN A 300 7.58 -9.39 -32.07
N HIS A 301 6.33 -9.75 -31.77
CA HIS A 301 5.77 -9.66 -30.41
C HIS A 301 6.43 -10.65 -29.45
N ASN A 302 6.89 -11.79 -29.99
CA ASN A 302 7.54 -12.89 -29.28
C ASN A 302 8.85 -13.28 -30.00
N PRO A 303 9.87 -12.41 -30.01
CA PRO A 303 11.09 -12.61 -30.80
C PRO A 303 11.86 -13.90 -30.47
N HIS A 304 11.81 -14.37 -29.22
CA HIS A 304 12.38 -15.67 -28.80
C HIS A 304 11.84 -16.88 -29.61
N LYS A 305 10.60 -16.83 -30.09
CA LYS A 305 10.03 -17.91 -30.92
C LYS A 305 10.63 -17.92 -32.33
N LEU A 306 11.09 -16.76 -32.81
CA LEU A 306 11.73 -16.62 -34.12
C LEU A 306 13.15 -17.17 -34.09
N GLU A 307 13.90 -16.93 -33.02
CA GLU A 307 15.25 -17.47 -32.85
C GLU A 307 15.24 -18.99 -32.76
N LYS A 308 14.30 -19.55 -31.98
CA LYS A 308 14.13 -21.00 -31.89
C LYS A 308 13.81 -21.64 -33.25
N ALA A 309 12.90 -21.05 -34.03
CA ALA A 309 12.57 -21.53 -35.37
C ALA A 309 13.75 -21.44 -36.36
N LYS A 310 14.66 -20.47 -36.20
CA LYS A 310 15.89 -20.36 -37.02
C LYS A 310 16.95 -21.40 -36.65
N ILE A 311 17.04 -21.77 -35.37
CA ILE A 311 17.95 -22.82 -34.89
C ILE A 311 17.45 -24.18 -35.39
N ASP A 312 16.16 -24.47 -35.20
CA ASP A 312 15.53 -25.73 -35.63
C ASP A 312 15.58 -25.94 -37.16
N ALA A 313 15.68 -24.87 -37.95
CA ALA A 313 15.82 -24.92 -39.41
C ALA A 313 17.28 -25.04 -39.91
N LYS A 314 18.27 -24.83 -39.04
CA LYS A 314 19.70 -24.98 -39.35
C LYS A 314 20.26 -26.35 -38.99
N GLU A 315 19.55 -27.09 -38.13
CA GLU A 315 19.89 -28.44 -37.68
C GLU A 315 19.19 -29.55 -38.51
N LYS A 316 18.46 -29.17 -39.57
CA LYS A 316 17.95 -30.05 -40.62
C LYS A 316 18.67 -29.77 -41.93
#